data_AF-A0A937WNS2-F1
#
_entry.id   AF-A0A937WNS2-F1
#
_cell.length_a   1.000
_cell.length_b   1.000
_cell.length_c   1.000
_cell.angle_alpha   90.00
_cell.angle_beta   90.00
_cell.angle_gamma   90.00
#
_symmetry.space_group_name_H-M   'P 1'
#
loop_
_entity.id
_entity.type
_entity.pdbx_description
1 polymer ?
#
loop_
_entity_poly.entity_id
_entity_poly.type
_entity_poly.pdbx_seq_one_letter_code
_entity_poly.pdbx_strand_id
1 'polypeptide(L)'
;MKVNFRINDIKFEGEFNDTRTAKEIYANLPLNSIANTWGDEIYFDIGLKLSKENPTLDVKIGDIAYWPQGSCMCIFFGPTPVSTNKNPKPASEVTIIGKTNTDIKLLRSVKDGDEIIVEKKL
;
A
#
# COMPACT_ATOMS: atom_id res chain seq x y z
N MET A 1 -12.92 5.96 2.14
CA MET A 1 -13.47 4.61 2.39
C MET A 1 -12.56 3.88 3.37
N LYS A 2 -13.05 3.44 4.52
CA LYS A 2 -12.19 2.90 5.60
C LYS A 2 -11.88 1.41 5.39
N VAL A 3 -10.63 1.03 5.61
CA VAL A 3 -10.16 -0.36 5.49
C VAL A 3 -9.34 -0.77 6.72
N ASN A 4 -9.36 -2.06 7.02
CA ASN A 4 -8.45 -2.69 7.97
C ASN A 4 -7.43 -3.53 7.22
N PHE A 5 -6.18 -3.48 7.67
CA PHE A 5 -5.10 -4.35 7.28
C PHE A 5 -4.80 -5.29 8.44
N ARG A 6 -4.64 -6.58 8.14
CA ARG A 6 -4.17 -7.59 9.09
C ARG A 6 -2.96 -8.29 8.50
N ILE A 7 -1.84 -8.26 9.23
CA ILE A 7 -0.59 -8.92 8.86
C ILE A 7 -0.12 -9.71 10.07
N ASN A 8 -0.23 -11.04 10.04
CA ASN A 8 -0.05 -11.87 11.24
C ASN A 8 -0.89 -11.33 12.44
N ASP A 9 -0.22 -10.93 13.53
CA ASP A 9 -0.81 -10.33 14.74
C ASP A 9 -0.98 -8.81 14.66
N ILE A 10 -0.43 -8.18 13.62
CA ILE A 10 -0.50 -6.74 13.40
C ILE A 10 -1.86 -6.41 12.78
N LYS A 11 -2.51 -5.38 13.34
CA LYS A 11 -3.73 -4.79 12.76
C LYS A 11 -3.57 -3.29 12.70
N PHE A 12 -3.93 -2.71 11.56
CA PHE A 12 -3.94 -1.27 11.42
C PHE A 12 -4.97 -0.79 10.40
N GLU A 13 -5.25 0.50 10.42
CA GLU A 13 -6.33 1.10 9.62
C GLU A 13 -5.76 1.93 8.47
N GLY A 14 -6.48 1.93 7.36
CA GLY A 14 -6.26 2.85 6.25
C GLY A 14 -7.56 3.51 5.82
N GLU A 15 -7.40 4.57 5.04
CA GLU A 15 -8.49 5.26 4.37
C GLU A 15 -8.17 5.41 2.88
N PHE A 16 -8.98 4.75 2.05
CA PHE A 16 -8.93 4.91 0.60
C PHE A 16 -9.65 6.19 0.17
N ASN A 17 -9.11 6.87 -0.83
CA ASN A 17 -9.66 8.09 -1.41
C ASN A 17 -10.73 7.80 -2.49
N ASP A 18 -11.22 8.83 -3.17
CA ASP A 18 -12.32 8.71 -4.15
C ASP A 18 -11.87 8.45 -5.60
N THR A 19 -10.60 8.15 -5.83
CA THR A 19 -10.10 7.78 -7.16
C THR A 19 -10.84 6.53 -7.68
N ARG A 20 -10.95 6.41 -9.00
CA ARG A 20 -11.57 5.23 -9.62
C ARG A 20 -10.84 3.96 -9.21
N THR A 21 -9.50 4.01 -9.22
CA THR A 21 -8.60 2.92 -8.79
C THR A 21 -8.89 2.49 -7.36
N ALA A 22 -8.97 3.43 -6.42
CA ALA A 22 -9.31 3.14 -5.03
C ALA A 22 -10.69 2.50 -4.87
N LYS A 23 -11.70 2.98 -5.61
CA LYS A 23 -13.07 2.44 -5.59
C LYS A 23 -13.14 1.02 -6.16
N GLU A 24 -12.45 0.76 -7.27
CA GLU A 24 -12.38 -0.58 -7.88
C GLU A 24 -11.70 -1.58 -6.94
N ILE A 25 -10.59 -1.20 -6.30
CA ILE A 25 -9.94 -2.03 -5.27
C ILE A 25 -10.88 -2.25 -4.08
N TYR A 26 -11.50 -1.19 -3.56
CA TYR A 26 -12.41 -1.28 -2.41
C TYR A 26 -13.60 -2.21 -2.67
N ALA A 27 -14.14 -2.20 -3.90
CA ALA A 27 -15.24 -3.07 -4.29
C ALA A 27 -14.88 -4.56 -4.24
N ASN A 28 -13.62 -4.91 -4.51
CA ASN A 28 -13.09 -6.28 -4.52
C ASN A 28 -12.58 -6.76 -3.15
N LEU A 29 -12.65 -5.94 -2.09
CA LEU A 29 -12.31 -6.38 -0.74
C LEU A 29 -13.32 -7.42 -0.20
N PRO A 30 -12.86 -8.45 0.54
CA PRO A 30 -11.51 -8.59 1.07
C PRO A 30 -10.48 -9.14 0.06
N LEU A 31 -9.23 -8.72 0.21
CA LEU A 31 -8.08 -9.23 -0.54
C LEU A 31 -7.13 -9.97 0.42
N ASN A 32 -6.55 -11.08 -0.04
CA ASN A 32 -5.53 -11.84 0.69
C ASN A 32 -4.30 -12.00 -0.23
N SER A 33 -3.11 -11.78 0.31
CA SER A 33 -1.84 -11.85 -0.41
C SER A 33 -0.67 -12.12 0.52
N ILE A 34 0.53 -12.16 -0.05
CA ILE A 34 1.79 -12.28 0.66
C ILE A 34 2.55 -10.96 0.57
N ALA A 35 2.94 -10.42 1.72
CA ALA A 35 3.71 -9.20 1.81
C ALA A 35 5.14 -9.40 1.30
N ASN A 36 5.63 -8.40 0.58
CA ASN A 36 7.03 -8.19 0.25
C ASN A 36 7.45 -6.83 0.82
N THR A 37 8.74 -6.66 1.09
CA THR A 37 9.34 -5.45 1.62
C THR A 37 10.45 -4.95 0.71
N TRP A 38 10.59 -3.63 0.62
CA TRP A 38 11.63 -3.00 -0.19
C TRP A 38 12.11 -1.71 0.47
N GLY A 39 13.10 -1.84 1.37
CA GLY A 39 13.41 -0.77 2.30
C GLY A 39 12.20 -0.51 3.20
N ASP A 40 11.75 0.74 3.28
CA ASP A 40 10.58 1.12 4.09
C ASP A 40 9.29 1.24 3.24
N GLU A 41 9.05 0.19 2.45
CA GLU A 41 7.85 -0.04 1.67
C GLU A 41 7.39 -1.49 1.90
N ILE A 42 6.09 -1.68 2.15
CA ILE A 42 5.44 -2.99 2.06
C ILE A 42 4.64 -2.98 0.77
N TYR A 43 4.76 -4.02 -0.05
CA TYR A 43 3.95 -4.20 -1.24
C TYR A 43 3.51 -5.64 -1.43
N PHE A 44 2.34 -5.83 -2.04
CA PHE A 44 1.76 -7.15 -2.27
C PHE A 44 0.82 -7.12 -3.48
N ASP A 45 0.82 -8.21 -4.26
CA ASP A 45 -0.06 -8.36 -5.42
C ASP A 45 -1.51 -8.43 -4.96
N ILE A 46 -2.39 -7.67 -5.59
CA ILE A 46 -3.83 -7.65 -5.30
C ILE A 46 -4.68 -8.38 -6.36
N GLY A 47 -4.04 -8.95 -7.39
CA GLY A 47 -4.72 -9.69 -8.46
C GLY A 47 -5.56 -8.82 -9.40
N LEU A 48 -5.45 -7.49 -9.29
CA LEU A 48 -6.23 -6.54 -10.08
C LEU A 48 -5.33 -5.76 -11.04
N LYS A 49 -5.64 -5.86 -12.33
CA LYS A 49 -4.99 -5.07 -13.40
C LYS A 49 -5.84 -3.85 -13.73
N LEU A 50 -5.46 -2.70 -13.20
CA LEU A 50 -6.20 -1.45 -13.32
C LEU A 50 -5.40 -0.46 -14.18
N SER A 51 -6.08 0.35 -14.99
CA SER A 51 -5.41 1.40 -15.77
C SER A 51 -4.82 2.48 -14.84
N LYS A 52 -3.68 3.05 -15.22
CA LYS A 52 -3.09 4.22 -14.55
C LYS A 52 -4.12 5.35 -14.38
N GLU A 53 -4.14 5.93 -13.19
CA GLU A 53 -4.92 7.12 -12.85
C GLU A 53 -4.04 8.07 -12.04
N ASN A 54 -3.89 9.33 -12.46
CA ASN A 54 -3.04 10.33 -11.79
C ASN A 54 -1.64 9.78 -11.39
N PRO A 55 -0.87 9.24 -12.35
CA PRO A 55 0.43 8.64 -12.05
C PRO A 55 1.38 9.67 -11.43
N THR A 56 2.07 9.27 -10.36
CA THR A 56 3.02 10.14 -9.65
C THR A 56 4.21 9.37 -9.11
N LEU A 57 5.34 10.06 -8.97
CA LEU A 57 6.51 9.62 -8.18
C LEU A 57 6.58 10.31 -6.81
N ASP A 58 5.77 11.34 -6.59
CA ASP A 58 5.70 12.07 -5.33
C ASP A 58 4.76 11.31 -4.37
N VAL A 59 5.37 10.60 -3.43
CA VAL A 59 4.70 9.85 -2.36
C VAL A 59 5.24 10.30 -1.01
N LYS A 60 4.44 10.16 0.03
CA LYS A 60 4.75 10.56 1.40
C LYS A 60 4.66 9.37 2.35
N ILE A 61 5.27 9.52 3.52
CA ILE A 61 5.12 8.56 4.62
C ILE A 61 3.63 8.48 4.97
N GLY A 62 3.10 7.26 5.00
CA GLY A 62 1.70 6.95 5.24
C GLY A 62 0.88 6.77 3.96
N ASP A 63 1.41 7.06 2.77
CA ASP A 63 0.66 6.88 1.54
C ASP A 63 0.44 5.39 1.23
N ILE A 64 -0.79 5.08 0.80
CA ILE A 64 -1.17 3.80 0.23
C ILE A 64 -1.35 4.04 -1.28
N ALA A 65 -0.64 3.27 -2.10
CA ALA A 65 -0.66 3.43 -3.54
C ALA A 65 -0.93 2.12 -4.28
N TYR A 66 -1.42 2.22 -5.50
CA TYR A 66 -1.47 1.12 -6.46
C TYR A 66 -0.30 1.26 -7.43
N TRP A 67 0.47 0.19 -7.59
CA TRP A 67 1.57 0.08 -8.53
C TRP A 67 1.16 -0.80 -9.73
N PRO A 68 0.85 -0.18 -10.90
CA PRO A 68 0.26 -0.91 -12.02
C PRO A 68 1.14 -1.99 -12.64
N GLN A 69 2.45 -1.80 -12.65
CA GLN A 69 3.40 -2.72 -13.29
C GLN A 69 3.45 -4.07 -12.55
N GLY A 70 3.29 -4.05 -11.22
CA GLY A 70 3.24 -5.26 -10.39
C GLY A 70 1.83 -5.74 -10.05
N SER A 71 0.78 -4.98 -10.42
CA SER A 71 -0.58 -5.18 -9.87
C SER A 71 -0.60 -5.15 -8.34
N CYS A 72 0.30 -4.36 -7.73
CA CYS A 72 0.50 -4.36 -6.28
C CYS A 72 -0.19 -3.20 -5.59
N MET A 73 -0.59 -3.40 -4.34
CA MET A 73 -0.78 -2.32 -3.38
C MET A 73 0.51 -2.09 -2.62
N CYS A 74 0.90 -0.83 -2.43
CA CYS A 74 2.10 -0.39 -1.74
C CYS A 74 1.73 0.49 -0.54
N ILE A 75 2.47 0.35 0.56
CA ILE A 75 2.37 1.20 1.76
C ILE A 75 3.76 1.77 2.03
N PHE A 76 3.90 3.08 1.91
CA PHE A 76 5.17 3.78 2.10
C PHE A 76 5.30 4.30 3.53
N PHE A 77 6.37 3.97 4.24
CA PHE A 77 6.59 4.42 5.62
C PHE A 77 8.02 4.90 5.90
N GLY A 78 8.81 5.11 4.85
CA GLY A 78 10.16 5.67 4.91
C GLY A 78 10.88 5.58 3.56
N PRO A 79 12.21 5.78 3.52
CA PRO A 79 12.99 5.65 2.30
C PRO A 79 12.96 4.22 1.71
N THR A 80 12.89 4.15 0.39
CA THR A 80 13.09 2.91 -0.39
C THR A 80 14.53 2.85 -0.90
N PRO A 81 14.98 1.72 -1.48
CA PRO A 81 16.33 1.60 -2.06
C PRO A 81 16.67 2.62 -3.16
N VAL A 82 15.68 3.24 -3.81
CA VAL A 82 15.90 4.29 -4.81
C VAL A 82 15.73 5.71 -4.26
N SER A 83 15.37 5.85 -2.98
CA SER A 83 15.31 7.15 -2.31
C SER A 83 16.71 7.78 -2.21
N THR A 84 16.80 9.08 -2.49
CA THR A 84 18.04 9.87 -2.37
C THR A 84 18.06 10.72 -1.09
N ASN A 85 17.00 10.69 -0.30
CA ASN A 85 16.86 11.37 0.98
C ASN A 85 15.93 10.55 1.90
N LYS A 86 15.47 11.12 3.01
CA LYS A 86 14.61 10.41 3.99
C LYS A 86 13.17 10.21 3.53
N ASN A 87 12.77 10.75 2.38
CA ASN A 87 11.41 10.59 1.85
C ASN A 87 11.32 9.30 1.02
N PRO A 88 10.15 8.63 1.03
CA PRO A 88 9.88 7.50 0.15
C PRO A 88 9.97 7.90 -1.33
N LYS A 89 10.36 6.95 -2.17
CA LYS A 89 10.34 7.09 -3.63
C LYS A 89 9.95 5.75 -4.25
N PRO A 90 8.87 5.67 -5.05
CA PRO A 90 8.49 4.40 -5.67
C PRO A 90 9.47 4.04 -6.79
N ALA A 91 9.56 2.76 -7.12
CA ALA A 91 10.39 2.28 -8.24
C ALA A 91 9.96 2.87 -9.60
N SER A 92 8.66 3.12 -9.77
CA SER A 92 8.07 3.82 -10.91
C SER A 92 6.78 4.53 -10.51
N GLU A 93 6.10 5.18 -11.45
CA GLU A 93 4.83 5.86 -11.19
C GLU A 93 3.78 4.95 -10.55
N VAL A 94 3.11 5.48 -9.53
CA VAL A 94 2.00 4.84 -8.80
C VAL A 94 0.76 5.74 -8.82
N THR A 95 -0.39 5.17 -8.50
CA THR A 95 -1.62 5.92 -8.19
C THR A 95 -1.80 5.96 -6.68
N ILE A 96 -1.82 7.13 -6.05
CA ILE A 96 -2.16 7.23 -4.62
C ILE A 96 -3.65 6.90 -4.45
N ILE A 97 -3.93 5.83 -3.72
CA ILE A 97 -5.29 5.32 -3.49
C ILE A 97 -5.77 5.58 -2.06
N GLY A 98 -4.89 5.99 -1.15
CA GLY A 98 -5.28 6.20 0.24
C GLY A 98 -4.11 6.59 1.13
N LYS A 99 -4.36 6.54 2.44
CA LYS A 99 -3.37 6.82 3.47
C LYS A 99 -3.62 5.98 4.73
N THR A 100 -2.58 5.82 5.53
CA THR A 100 -2.64 5.29 6.89
C THR A 100 -1.87 6.21 7.84
N ASN A 101 -2.36 6.32 9.08
CA ASN A 101 -1.67 7.03 10.18
C ASN A 101 -1.01 6.05 11.16
N THR A 102 -0.76 4.82 10.72
CA THR A 102 -0.18 3.75 11.54
C THR A 102 1.24 4.10 11.97
N ASP A 103 1.61 3.69 13.18
CA ASP A 103 2.99 3.83 13.65
C ASP A 103 3.93 3.09 12.69
N ILE A 104 4.91 3.83 12.14
CA ILE A 104 5.92 3.28 11.24
C ILE A 104 6.72 2.14 11.88
N LYS A 105 6.85 2.11 13.21
CA LYS A 105 7.53 1.00 13.92
C LYS A 105 6.76 -0.30 13.77
N LEU A 106 5.43 -0.23 13.72
CA LEU A 106 4.57 -1.38 13.49
C LEU A 106 4.76 -1.89 12.06
N LEU A 107 4.75 -0.98 11.08
CA LEU A 107 4.98 -1.33 9.67
C LEU A 107 6.38 -1.94 9.44
N ARG A 108 7.42 -1.42 10.09
CA ARG A 108 8.79 -1.99 10.04
C ARG A 108 8.92 -3.39 10.64
N SER A 109 7.93 -3.87 11.38
CA SER A 109 7.96 -5.22 11.95
C SER A 109 7.43 -6.29 10.99
N VAL A 110 6.79 -5.88 9.89
CA VAL A 110 6.36 -6.75 8.79
C VAL A 110 7.57 -7.28 8.04
N LYS A 111 7.52 -8.54 7.63
CA LYS A 111 8.58 -9.24 6.91
C LYS A 111 8.10 -9.77 5.57
N ASP A 112 9.05 -9.98 4.67
CA ASP A 112 8.82 -10.76 3.45
C ASP A 112 8.20 -12.12 3.80
N GLY A 113 7.13 -12.48 3.12
CA GLY A 113 6.44 -13.74 3.31
C GLY A 113 5.27 -13.69 4.31
N ASP A 114 5.06 -12.57 5.01
CA ASP A 114 3.92 -12.44 5.93
C ASP A 114 2.60 -12.42 5.16
N GLU A 115 1.59 -13.16 5.66
CA GLU A 115 0.24 -13.10 5.10
C GLU A 115 -0.41 -11.76 5.41
N ILE A 116 -0.99 -11.12 4.40
CA ILE A 116 -1.69 -9.85 4.53
C ILE A 116 -3.11 -9.95 4.02
N ILE A 117 -4.06 -9.46 4.82
CA ILE A 117 -5.47 -9.34 4.47
C ILE A 117 -5.89 -7.88 4.56
N VAL A 118 -6.58 -7.41 3.52
CA VAL A 118 -7.21 -6.09 3.48
C VAL A 118 -8.72 -6.28 3.43
N GLU A 119 -9.44 -5.64 4.33
CA GLU A 119 -10.89 -5.78 4.46
C GLU A 119 -11.57 -4.42 4.67
N LYS A 120 -12.87 -4.36 4.36
CA LYS A 120 -13.68 -3.15 4.61
C LYS A 120 -13.81 -2.96 6.12
N LYS A 121 -13.64 -1.74 6.60
CA LYS A 121 -13.95 -1.39 7.99
C LYS A 121 -15.41 -0.91 8.04
N LEU A 122 -16.26 -1.73 8.66
CA LEU A 122 -17.67 -1.43 8.93
C LEU A 122 -17.84 -0.38 10.04
#